data_AF-A0AAN4ZLJ7-F1
#
_entry.id   AF-A0AAN4ZLJ7-F1
#
_cell.length_a   1.000
_cell.length_b   1.000
_cell.length_c   1.000
_cell.angle_alpha   90.00
_cell.angle_beta   90.00
_cell.angle_gamma   90.00
#
_symmetry.space_group_name_H-M   'P 1'
#
loop_
_entity.id
_entity.type
_entity.pdbx_description
1 polymer ?
#
loop_
_entity_poly.entity_id
_entity_poly.type
_entity_poly.pdbx_seq_one_letter_code
_entity_poly.pdbx_strand_id
1 'polypeptide(L)'
;MLVSTALLLFFIAWSSAVLLDYFARLRNYRPYLDVADKYGLHVSLFQLRFYTSRSRDVDHLLQSPRAYVDFFYSVGALVAVIAQVGITIYLSALLFADARSFFSSQPAAAAPSPPAPPPLQPDRPASVIVDDVARQQQQGGLVPIVPGVNLPVDQIPIFMVVLIVCAVIHELGHAWCARSKGVAVNGFGIFVLGIYPGAFTDIDTNSLQRASAWHRVQIYSAGVWHNLVMAALAYLLYANSTVLLAPAYNTHRGIMITDVSPSSGLYGVGGLQHGDVVTAIDDCEVRSSSSWTSCIRYRQHAIDGKCVDEERVRAGTSKPTDMSTNEIHCCPNATASHLCFETNVLAPRVNGTEPVTKAAPLVELASGVIVVVRREEYEQREIYTCLHARETLEGQSCNTTESCGGGGAQRCVYPALFNGTKLVALSVAGRERPVIFVGSFAELKYLVEFTDLSPRFPWAFPSFVSPAWLPVMVDQLSKYMLAFSLALGLLNALPCFALDGQFIVYTVVHTYLRTTMPKKRRSSLIRALLCYGTLILVGNIGVGFWRLYRSMAATP
;
A
#
# COMPACT_ATOMS: atom_id res chain seq x y z
N MET A 1 -11.63 -6.36 -21.51
CA MET A 1 -11.69 -7.79 -21.84
C MET A 1 -11.44 -8.69 -20.63
N LEU A 2 -10.40 -8.45 -19.81
CA LEU A 2 -10.10 -9.29 -18.63
C LEU A 2 -11.27 -9.49 -17.64
N VAL A 3 -12.03 -8.44 -17.30
CA VAL A 3 -13.15 -8.55 -16.34
C VAL A 3 -14.27 -9.44 -16.86
N SER A 4 -14.65 -9.28 -18.14
CA SER A 4 -15.68 -10.11 -18.78
C SER A 4 -15.24 -11.58 -18.85
N THR A 5 -13.96 -11.83 -19.14
CA THR A 5 -13.38 -13.19 -19.12
C THR A 5 -13.36 -13.77 -17.71
N ALA A 6 -12.98 -12.98 -16.69
CA ALA A 6 -12.96 -13.42 -15.30
C ALA A 6 -14.37 -13.76 -14.77
N LEU A 7 -15.37 -12.93 -15.09
CA LEU A 7 -16.77 -13.20 -14.76
C LEU A 7 -17.28 -14.45 -15.47
N LEU A 8 -16.97 -14.62 -16.76
CA LEU A 8 -17.33 -15.82 -17.50
C LEU A 8 -16.72 -17.07 -16.86
N LEU A 9 -15.42 -17.04 -16.55
CA LEU A 9 -14.74 -18.14 -15.87
C LEU A 9 -15.34 -18.43 -14.49
N PHE A 10 -15.70 -17.39 -13.73
CA PHE A 10 -16.37 -17.53 -12.44
C PHE A 10 -17.72 -18.25 -12.57
N PHE A 11 -18.58 -17.83 -13.50
CA PHE A 11 -19.87 -18.48 -13.72
C PHE A 11 -19.71 -19.90 -14.27
N ILE A 12 -18.75 -20.14 -15.17
CA ILE A 12 -18.43 -21.49 -15.68
C ILE A 12 -17.97 -22.39 -14.53
N ALA A 13 -17.07 -21.91 -13.66
CA ALA A 13 -16.57 -22.69 -12.52
C ALA A 13 -17.70 -23.08 -11.56
N TRP A 14 -18.55 -22.13 -11.16
CA TRP A 14 -19.68 -22.40 -10.28
C TRP A 14 -20.72 -23.31 -10.92
N SER A 15 -21.04 -23.09 -12.21
CA SER A 15 -21.97 -23.97 -12.94
C SER A 15 -21.43 -25.39 -13.05
N SER A 16 -20.12 -25.53 -13.30
CA SER A 16 -19.44 -26.82 -13.38
C SER A 16 -19.46 -27.53 -12.03
N ALA A 17 -19.18 -26.83 -10.92
CA ALA A 17 -19.22 -27.41 -9.58
C ALA A 17 -20.61 -27.95 -9.22
N VAL A 18 -21.66 -27.19 -9.50
CA VAL A 18 -23.06 -27.61 -9.27
C VAL A 18 -23.42 -28.80 -10.15
N LEU A 19 -23.05 -28.77 -11.45
CA LEU A 19 -23.34 -29.86 -12.38
C LEU A 19 -22.60 -31.14 -12.00
N LEU A 20 -21.36 -31.03 -11.52
CA LEU A 20 -20.55 -32.16 -11.05
C LEU A 20 -21.13 -32.78 -9.77
N ASP A 21 -21.54 -31.99 -8.77
CA ASP A 21 -22.25 -32.49 -7.58
C ASP A 21 -23.55 -33.22 -8.00
N TYR A 22 -24.36 -32.57 -8.84
CA TYR A 22 -25.61 -33.15 -9.34
C TYR A 22 -25.38 -34.47 -10.07
N PHE A 23 -24.42 -34.52 -11.00
CA PHE A 23 -24.13 -35.73 -11.77
C PHE A 23 -23.56 -36.85 -10.89
N ALA A 24 -22.66 -36.52 -9.95
CA ALA A 24 -22.08 -37.49 -9.04
C ALA A 24 -23.14 -38.12 -8.12
N ARG A 25 -24.08 -37.31 -7.61
CA ARG A 25 -25.23 -37.79 -6.82
C ARG A 25 -26.22 -38.59 -7.67
N LEU A 26 -26.55 -38.12 -8.87
CA LEU A 26 -27.45 -38.82 -9.80
C LEU A 26 -26.91 -40.20 -10.20
N ARG A 27 -25.59 -40.33 -10.38
CA ARG A 27 -24.92 -41.59 -10.73
C ARG A 27 -24.56 -42.48 -9.54
N ASN A 28 -24.88 -42.07 -8.31
CA ASN A 28 -24.47 -42.77 -7.09
C ASN A 28 -22.96 -43.07 -7.06
N TYR A 29 -22.12 -42.11 -7.45
CA TYR A 29 -20.68 -42.31 -7.51
C TYR A 29 -20.10 -42.40 -6.09
N ARG A 30 -19.90 -43.63 -5.61
CA ARG A 30 -19.54 -43.92 -4.20
C ARG A 30 -18.33 -43.16 -3.67
N PRO A 31 -17.19 -43.05 -4.38
CA PRO A 31 -16.04 -42.30 -3.85
C PRO A 31 -16.36 -40.84 -3.51
N TYR A 32 -17.25 -40.22 -4.29
CA TYR A 32 -17.71 -38.87 -4.02
C TYR A 32 -18.72 -38.83 -2.87
N LEU A 33 -19.71 -39.74 -2.87
CA LEU A 33 -20.73 -39.80 -1.82
C LEU A 33 -20.11 -40.08 -0.44
N ASP A 34 -19.13 -40.98 -0.35
CA ASP A 34 -18.43 -41.29 0.90
C ASP A 34 -17.72 -40.06 1.46
N VAL A 35 -17.09 -39.25 0.59
CA VAL A 35 -16.45 -37.98 0.99
C VAL A 35 -17.51 -36.94 1.36
N ALA A 36 -18.57 -36.82 0.56
CA ALA A 36 -19.63 -35.85 0.78
C ALA A 36 -20.38 -36.12 2.09
N ASP A 37 -20.68 -37.37 2.40
CA ASP A 37 -21.34 -37.76 3.64
C ASP A 37 -20.40 -37.65 4.84
N LYS A 38 -19.11 -37.99 4.67
CA LYS A 38 -18.10 -37.87 5.74
C LYS A 38 -17.86 -36.43 6.17
N TYR A 39 -17.84 -35.48 5.23
CA TYR A 39 -17.57 -34.06 5.50
C TYR A 39 -18.81 -33.16 5.38
N GLY A 40 -20.00 -33.74 5.28
CA GLY A 40 -21.27 -33.01 5.15
C GLY A 40 -21.28 -31.99 4.02
N LEU A 41 -20.75 -32.36 2.84
CA LEU A 41 -20.64 -31.49 1.69
C LEU A 41 -22.02 -31.19 1.10
N HIS A 42 -22.37 -29.90 1.08
CA HIS A 42 -23.55 -29.38 0.41
C HIS A 42 -23.13 -28.34 -0.63
N VAL A 43 -23.50 -28.58 -1.89
CA VAL A 43 -23.19 -27.68 -3.01
C VAL A 43 -24.50 -27.06 -3.51
N SER A 44 -24.54 -25.74 -3.57
CA SER A 44 -25.62 -24.95 -4.16
C SER A 44 -25.03 -23.83 -5.02
N LEU A 45 -25.89 -23.13 -5.76
CA LEU A 45 -25.44 -22.04 -6.64
C LEU A 45 -24.74 -20.95 -5.81
N PHE A 46 -23.47 -20.69 -6.14
CA PHE A 46 -22.56 -19.79 -5.43
C PHE A 46 -22.26 -20.14 -3.97
N GLN A 47 -22.65 -21.31 -3.47
CA GLN A 47 -22.39 -21.67 -2.09
C GLN A 47 -21.93 -23.12 -1.98
N LEU A 48 -20.75 -23.29 -1.39
CA LEU A 48 -20.20 -24.60 -1.09
C LEU A 48 -20.00 -24.69 0.43
N ARG A 49 -20.54 -25.73 1.07
CA ARG A 49 -20.56 -25.86 2.53
C ARG A 49 -20.02 -27.22 2.95
N PHE A 50 -19.12 -27.22 3.93
CA PHE A 50 -18.63 -28.40 4.63
C PHE A 50 -19.13 -28.36 6.06
N TYR A 51 -19.53 -29.50 6.60
CA TYR A 51 -20.05 -29.63 7.96
C TYR A 51 -19.47 -30.85 8.65
N THR A 52 -18.94 -30.66 9.86
CA THR A 52 -18.48 -31.75 10.72
C THR A 52 -19.24 -31.75 12.04
N SER A 53 -19.88 -32.88 12.34
CA SER A 53 -20.53 -33.16 13.62
C SER A 53 -19.56 -33.70 14.67
N ARG A 54 -18.29 -33.92 14.30
CA ARG A 54 -17.29 -34.59 15.15
C ARG A 54 -16.72 -33.60 16.18
N SER A 55 -17.57 -33.21 17.12
CA SER A 55 -17.26 -32.22 18.16
C SER A 55 -16.46 -32.79 19.35
N ARG A 56 -16.37 -34.12 19.48
CA ARG A 56 -15.72 -34.80 20.63
C ARG A 56 -14.23 -34.46 20.80
N ASP A 57 -13.49 -34.22 19.72
CA ASP A 57 -12.05 -33.95 19.80
C ASP A 57 -11.74 -32.52 20.29
N VAL A 58 -12.70 -31.60 20.21
CA VAL A 58 -12.55 -30.19 20.66
C VAL A 58 -12.96 -30.01 22.12
N ASP A 59 -13.61 -31.01 22.73
CA ASP A 59 -14.13 -30.95 24.11
C ASP A 59 -13.03 -30.78 25.16
N HIS A 60 -11.84 -31.34 24.91
CA HIS A 60 -10.69 -31.17 25.82
C HIS A 60 -10.06 -29.78 25.71
N LEU A 61 -10.08 -29.16 24.53
CA LEU A 61 -9.46 -27.85 24.28
C LEU A 61 -10.23 -26.69 24.91
N LEU A 62 -11.54 -26.88 25.18
CA LEU A 62 -12.44 -25.83 25.66
C LEU A 62 -12.67 -25.87 27.19
N GLN A 63 -11.97 -26.76 27.91
CA GLN A 63 -12.04 -26.85 29.36
C GLN A 63 -11.16 -25.78 30.00
N SER A 64 -11.76 -24.88 30.76
CA SER A 64 -11.06 -23.79 31.46
C SER A 64 -11.75 -23.48 32.79
N PRO A 65 -11.04 -22.86 33.75
CA PRO A 65 -11.61 -22.52 35.05
C PRO A 65 -12.87 -21.65 34.88
N ARG A 66 -14.01 -22.13 35.39
CA ARG A 66 -15.33 -21.50 35.19
C ARG A 66 -15.35 -20.01 35.56
N ALA A 67 -14.68 -19.62 36.64
CA ALA A 67 -14.65 -18.24 37.11
C ALA A 67 -13.98 -17.27 36.12
N TYR A 68 -12.84 -17.65 35.53
CA TYR A 68 -12.15 -16.83 34.54
C TYR A 68 -12.98 -16.67 33.27
N VAL A 69 -13.52 -17.78 32.76
CA VAL A 69 -14.33 -17.81 31.55
C VAL A 69 -15.59 -16.95 31.71
N ASP A 70 -16.25 -17.04 32.86
CA ASP A 70 -17.43 -16.23 33.18
C ASP A 70 -17.12 -14.74 33.21
N PHE A 71 -16.00 -14.34 33.82
CA PHE A 71 -15.55 -12.95 33.83
C PHE A 71 -15.23 -12.46 32.41
N PHE A 72 -14.43 -13.22 31.65
CA PHE A 72 -14.02 -12.89 30.29
C PHE A 72 -15.22 -12.63 29.37
N TYR A 73 -16.22 -13.53 29.39
CA TYR A 73 -17.42 -13.36 28.56
C TYR A 73 -18.41 -12.33 29.12
N SER A 74 -18.36 -12.01 30.41
CA SER A 74 -19.15 -10.89 30.97
C SER A 74 -18.63 -9.54 30.49
N VAL A 75 -17.31 -9.35 30.49
CA VAL A 75 -16.67 -8.16 29.89
C VAL A 75 -16.97 -8.11 28.39
N GLY A 76 -16.79 -9.24 27.68
CA GLY A 76 -17.08 -9.33 26.26
C GLY A 76 -18.52 -8.96 25.89
N ALA A 77 -19.51 -9.41 26.68
CA ALA A 77 -20.91 -9.05 26.49
C ALA A 77 -21.15 -7.54 26.61
N LEU A 78 -20.56 -6.90 27.63
CA LEU A 78 -20.67 -5.45 27.82
C LEU A 78 -20.02 -4.68 26.65
N VAL A 79 -18.81 -5.08 26.27
CA VAL A 79 -18.07 -4.47 25.15
C VAL A 79 -18.82 -4.62 23.84
N ALA A 80 -19.42 -5.80 23.55
CA ALA A 80 -20.19 -6.02 22.34
C ALA A 80 -21.46 -5.15 22.29
N VAL A 81 -22.15 -4.96 23.41
CA VAL A 81 -23.32 -4.05 23.48
C VAL A 81 -22.90 -2.59 23.25
N ILE A 82 -21.76 -2.16 23.81
CA ILE A 82 -21.20 -0.83 23.56
C ILE A 82 -20.81 -0.70 22.09
N ALA A 83 -20.12 -1.70 21.53
CA ALA A 83 -19.71 -1.74 20.13
C ALA A 83 -20.92 -1.68 19.20
N GLN A 84 -22.01 -2.39 19.51
CA GLN A 84 -23.27 -2.36 18.77
C GLN A 84 -23.86 -0.94 18.67
N VAL A 85 -23.87 -0.18 19.76
CA VAL A 85 -24.32 1.23 19.75
C VAL A 85 -23.31 2.09 18.97
N GLY A 86 -22.02 1.95 19.26
CA GLY A 86 -20.95 2.73 18.65
C GLY A 86 -20.88 2.57 17.13
N ILE A 87 -20.91 1.34 16.61
CA ILE A 87 -20.85 1.06 15.17
C ILE A 87 -22.09 1.59 14.46
N THR A 88 -23.26 1.50 15.08
CA THR A 88 -24.50 2.05 14.53
C THR A 88 -24.38 3.57 14.39
N ILE A 89 -23.92 4.27 15.44
CA ILE A 89 -23.71 5.73 15.39
C ILE A 89 -22.65 6.10 14.34
N TYR A 90 -21.53 5.37 14.32
CA TYR A 90 -20.44 5.62 13.38
C TYR A 90 -20.88 5.49 11.92
N LEU A 91 -21.54 4.39 11.55
CA LEU A 91 -22.01 4.17 10.18
C LEU A 91 -23.13 5.13 9.78
N SER A 92 -23.97 5.56 10.73
CA SER A 92 -24.95 6.63 10.48
C SER A 92 -24.28 7.96 10.19
N ALA A 93 -23.28 8.33 11.00
CA ALA A 93 -22.54 9.58 10.82
C ALA A 93 -21.77 9.58 9.49
N LEU A 94 -21.17 8.44 9.14
CA LEU A 94 -20.45 8.25 7.89
C LEU A 94 -21.37 8.41 6.68
N LEU A 95 -22.48 7.65 6.64
CA LEU A 95 -23.47 7.74 5.56
C LEU A 95 -24.05 9.14 5.42
N PHE A 96 -24.26 9.83 6.53
CA PHE A 96 -24.80 11.20 6.52
C PHE A 96 -23.78 12.22 6.00
N ALA A 97 -22.50 12.08 6.35
CA ALA A 97 -21.43 12.91 5.79
C ALA A 97 -21.34 12.70 4.27
N ASP A 98 -21.44 11.45 3.82
CA ASP A 98 -21.39 11.09 2.40
C ASP A 98 -22.61 11.64 1.65
N ALA A 99 -23.81 11.48 2.20
CA ALA A 99 -25.04 12.04 1.63
C ALA A 99 -24.96 13.57 1.51
N ARG A 100 -24.47 14.28 2.55
CA ARG A 100 -24.27 15.73 2.50
C ARG A 100 -23.32 16.14 1.39
N SER A 101 -22.20 15.42 1.23
CA SER A 101 -21.24 15.71 0.15
C SER A 101 -21.92 15.61 -1.22
N PHE A 102 -22.74 14.57 -1.43
CA PHE A 102 -23.49 14.34 -2.66
C PHE A 102 -24.53 15.44 -2.95
N PHE A 103 -25.28 15.88 -1.92
CA PHE A 103 -26.25 16.96 -2.08
C PHE A 103 -25.61 18.36 -2.19
N SER A 104 -24.45 18.58 -1.57
CA SER A 104 -23.70 19.83 -1.70
C SER A 104 -23.03 19.99 -3.07
N SER A 105 -22.77 18.88 -3.78
CA SER A 105 -22.42 18.89 -5.20
C SER A 105 -23.67 19.09 -6.07
N GLN A 106 -24.37 20.21 -5.91
CA GLN A 106 -25.20 20.72 -7.01
C GLN A 106 -24.27 21.14 -8.16
N PRO A 107 -24.66 20.92 -9.43
CA PRO A 107 -23.90 21.42 -10.56
C PRO A 107 -23.84 22.93 -10.42
N ALA A 108 -22.63 23.51 -10.46
CA ALA A 108 -22.52 24.94 -10.67
C ALA A 108 -23.40 25.27 -11.88
N ALA A 109 -24.46 26.06 -11.66
CA ALA A 109 -25.23 26.65 -12.72
C ALA A 109 -24.24 27.20 -13.75
N ALA A 110 -24.45 26.87 -15.02
CA ALA A 110 -23.58 27.19 -16.15
C ALA A 110 -22.91 28.56 -15.97
N ALA A 111 -21.69 28.56 -15.42
CA ALA A 111 -20.83 29.71 -15.48
C ALA A 111 -20.46 29.86 -16.98
N PRO A 112 -20.45 31.09 -17.52
CA PRO A 112 -20.05 31.29 -18.90
C PRO A 112 -18.69 30.62 -19.12
N SER A 113 -18.60 29.86 -20.22
CA SER A 113 -17.42 29.10 -20.62
C SER A 113 -16.15 29.95 -20.47
N PRO A 114 -15.10 29.46 -19.79
CA PRO A 114 -13.81 30.11 -19.88
C PRO A 114 -13.33 30.11 -21.36
N PRO A 115 -12.57 31.12 -21.80
CA PRO A 115 -12.04 31.16 -23.15
C PRO A 115 -11.26 29.87 -23.45
N ALA A 116 -11.35 29.41 -24.71
CA ALA A 116 -10.78 28.15 -25.15
C ALA A 116 -9.30 28.01 -24.70
N PRO A 117 -8.90 26.84 -24.16
CA PRO A 117 -7.53 26.63 -23.79
C PRO A 117 -6.64 26.68 -25.05
N PRO A 118 -5.42 27.23 -24.96
CA PRO A 118 -4.45 27.14 -26.03
C PRO A 118 -4.15 25.66 -26.36
N PRO A 119 -3.69 25.35 -27.59
CA PRO A 119 -3.48 23.98 -28.02
C PRO A 119 -2.51 23.23 -27.11
N LEU A 120 -2.77 21.92 -26.91
CA LEU A 120 -2.04 21.03 -26.03
C LEU A 120 -0.52 21.14 -26.21
N GLN A 121 0.16 21.52 -25.12
CA GLN A 121 1.58 21.22 -24.92
C GLN A 121 1.70 19.84 -24.25
N PRO A 122 2.65 18.99 -24.67
CA PRO A 122 2.83 17.63 -24.16
C PRO A 122 3.60 17.58 -22.82
N ASP A 123 3.35 18.53 -21.91
CA ASP A 123 4.03 18.60 -20.61
C ASP A 123 3.01 18.69 -19.47
N ARG A 124 2.55 17.52 -18.98
CA ARG A 124 2.01 17.45 -17.61
C ARG A 124 3.17 17.07 -16.68
N PRO A 125 3.52 17.89 -15.68
CA PRO A 125 4.55 17.55 -14.73
C PRO A 125 4.10 16.38 -13.84
N ALA A 126 5.02 15.44 -13.59
CA ALA A 126 4.80 14.24 -12.76
C ALA A 126 4.31 14.54 -11.33
N SER A 127 4.45 15.79 -10.86
CA SER A 127 3.95 16.25 -9.56
C SER A 127 2.42 16.18 -9.43
N VAL A 128 1.66 16.34 -10.52
CA VAL A 128 0.19 16.29 -10.48
C VAL A 128 -0.34 14.88 -10.27
N ILE A 129 0.33 13.88 -10.84
CA ILE A 129 -0.01 12.46 -10.65
C ILE A 129 0.22 12.04 -9.20
N VAL A 130 1.26 12.58 -8.56
CA VAL A 130 1.64 12.28 -7.18
C VAL A 130 0.68 12.91 -6.16
N ASP A 131 0.20 14.13 -6.40
CA ASP A 131 -0.79 14.78 -5.54
C ASP A 131 -2.18 14.10 -5.61
N ASP A 132 -2.55 13.57 -6.78
CA ASP A 132 -3.80 12.81 -6.95
C ASP A 132 -3.74 11.44 -6.23
N VAL A 133 -2.59 10.74 -6.25
CA VAL A 133 -2.39 9.48 -5.51
C VAL A 133 -2.38 9.72 -3.99
N ALA A 134 -1.71 10.77 -3.52
CA ALA A 134 -1.68 11.13 -2.09
C ALA A 134 -3.07 11.56 -1.58
N ARG A 135 -3.90 12.21 -2.42
CA ARG A 135 -5.29 12.54 -2.09
C ARG A 135 -6.25 11.35 -2.15
N GLN A 136 -5.98 10.34 -2.98
CA GLN A 136 -6.79 9.11 -3.01
C GLN A 136 -6.68 8.30 -1.71
N GLN A 137 -5.51 8.32 -1.04
CA GLN A 137 -5.28 7.59 0.22
C GLN A 137 -5.97 8.20 1.45
N GLN A 138 -6.54 9.42 1.34
CA GLN A 138 -7.20 10.15 2.44
C GLN A 138 -8.74 10.23 2.35
N GLN A 139 -9.39 9.48 1.45
CA GLN A 139 -10.85 9.50 1.36
C GLN A 139 -11.48 8.56 2.40
N GLY A 140 -11.86 9.13 3.54
CA GLY A 140 -12.60 8.42 4.60
C GLY A 140 -13.92 7.83 4.09
N GLY A 141 -14.16 6.55 4.37
CA GLY A 141 -15.34 5.78 3.95
C GLY A 141 -15.10 4.27 4.03
N LEU A 142 -16.18 3.48 4.02
CA LEU A 142 -16.08 2.03 3.81
C LEU A 142 -15.78 1.76 2.33
N VAL A 143 -14.55 1.39 2.00
CA VAL A 143 -14.18 0.97 0.64
C VAL A 143 -14.28 -0.55 0.56
N PRO A 144 -15.14 -1.12 -0.31
CA PRO A 144 -15.21 -2.56 -0.48
C PRO A 144 -13.88 -3.07 -1.05
N ILE A 145 -13.34 -4.14 -0.47
CA ILE A 145 -12.11 -4.76 -0.97
C ILE A 145 -12.46 -5.64 -2.16
N VAL A 146 -11.89 -5.34 -3.32
CA VAL A 146 -12.10 -6.05 -4.59
C VAL A 146 -10.73 -6.50 -5.11
N PRO A 147 -10.47 -7.83 -5.12
CA PRO A 147 -9.24 -8.40 -5.65
C PRO A 147 -8.92 -7.92 -7.07
N GLY A 148 -7.67 -7.48 -7.29
CA GLY A 148 -7.20 -6.97 -8.58
C GLY A 148 -7.59 -5.53 -8.91
N VAL A 149 -8.41 -4.88 -8.07
CA VAL A 149 -8.73 -3.43 -8.20
C VAL A 149 -8.04 -2.62 -7.11
N ASN A 150 -8.28 -2.96 -5.84
CA ASN A 150 -7.66 -2.29 -4.70
C ASN A 150 -6.86 -3.22 -3.78
N LEU A 151 -6.75 -4.50 -4.16
CA LEU A 151 -5.91 -5.50 -3.51
C LEU A 151 -5.02 -6.17 -4.58
N PRO A 152 -3.69 -6.06 -4.46
CA PRO A 152 -2.76 -6.75 -5.35
C PRO A 152 -3.00 -8.26 -5.40
N VAL A 153 -2.87 -8.86 -6.59
CA VAL A 153 -3.23 -10.27 -6.84
C VAL A 153 -2.33 -11.24 -6.07
N ASP A 154 -1.07 -10.88 -5.90
CA ASP A 154 -0.05 -11.58 -5.10
C ASP A 154 -0.42 -11.65 -3.60
N GLN A 155 -1.21 -10.69 -3.11
CA GLN A 155 -1.65 -10.64 -1.71
C GLN A 155 -2.94 -11.43 -1.44
N ILE A 156 -3.64 -11.90 -2.48
CA ILE A 156 -4.90 -12.66 -2.33
C ILE A 156 -4.73 -13.92 -1.45
N PRO A 157 -3.68 -14.74 -1.59
CA PRO A 157 -3.55 -15.96 -0.79
C PRO A 157 -3.46 -15.69 0.71
N ILE A 158 -2.61 -14.73 1.12
CA ILE A 158 -2.48 -14.34 2.53
C ILE A 158 -3.78 -13.70 3.04
N PHE A 159 -4.43 -12.88 2.22
CA PHE A 159 -5.74 -12.29 2.54
C PHE A 159 -6.78 -13.37 2.86
N MET A 160 -6.90 -14.39 2.00
CA MET A 160 -7.87 -15.48 2.18
C MET A 160 -7.58 -16.30 3.43
N VAL A 161 -6.31 -16.62 3.69
CA VAL A 161 -5.90 -17.35 4.89
C VAL A 161 -6.27 -16.57 6.15
N VAL A 162 -5.94 -15.28 6.21
CA VAL A 162 -6.27 -14.43 7.36
C VAL A 162 -7.77 -14.36 7.56
N LEU A 163 -8.55 -14.13 6.49
CA LEU A 163 -10.01 -14.06 6.58
C LEU A 163 -10.62 -15.36 7.15
N ILE A 164 -10.14 -16.52 6.71
CA ILE A 164 -10.56 -17.83 7.25
C ILE A 164 -10.20 -17.94 8.73
N VAL A 165 -8.97 -17.57 9.12
CA VAL A 165 -8.53 -17.63 10.52
C VAL A 165 -9.39 -16.74 11.41
N CYS A 166 -9.67 -15.51 11.01
CA CYS A 166 -10.56 -14.59 11.72
C CYS A 166 -11.97 -15.18 11.86
N ALA A 167 -12.54 -15.71 10.78
CA ALA A 167 -13.87 -16.33 10.80
C ALA A 167 -13.93 -17.56 11.71
N VAL A 168 -12.93 -18.45 11.64
CA VAL A 168 -12.87 -19.63 12.51
C VAL A 168 -12.79 -19.22 13.98
N ILE A 169 -11.98 -18.22 14.32
CA ILE A 169 -11.83 -17.81 15.73
C ILE A 169 -13.07 -17.08 16.26
N HIS A 170 -13.76 -16.31 15.42
CA HIS A 170 -15.08 -15.78 15.73
C HIS A 170 -16.07 -16.89 16.14
N GLU A 171 -16.17 -17.93 15.32
CA GLU A 171 -17.06 -19.06 15.52
C GLU A 171 -16.70 -19.93 16.72
N LEU A 172 -15.40 -20.22 16.89
CA LEU A 172 -14.88 -20.87 18.09
C LEU A 172 -15.19 -20.07 19.35
N GLY A 173 -15.25 -18.74 19.26
CA GLY A 173 -15.67 -17.86 20.35
C GLY A 173 -17.07 -18.19 20.85
N HIS A 174 -18.05 -18.30 19.93
CA HIS A 174 -19.41 -18.73 20.26
C HIS A 174 -19.46 -20.12 20.86
N ALA A 175 -18.75 -21.08 20.25
CA ALA A 175 -18.75 -22.46 20.72
C ALA A 175 -18.17 -22.59 22.13
N TRP A 176 -17.05 -21.92 22.40
CA TRP A 176 -16.40 -21.93 23.71
C TRP A 176 -17.31 -21.32 24.78
N CYS A 177 -17.95 -20.18 24.47
CA CYS A 177 -18.92 -19.56 25.37
C CYS A 177 -20.10 -20.50 25.63
N ALA A 178 -20.73 -21.05 24.58
CA ALA A 178 -21.88 -21.94 24.69
C ALA A 178 -21.58 -23.16 25.57
N ARG A 179 -20.46 -23.85 25.31
CA ARG A 179 -20.01 -25.00 26.11
C ARG A 179 -19.77 -24.63 27.58
N SER A 180 -19.11 -23.49 27.84
CA SER A 180 -18.87 -23.03 29.21
C SER A 180 -20.16 -22.78 30.01
N LYS A 181 -21.26 -22.46 29.32
CA LYS A 181 -22.59 -22.22 29.89
C LYS A 181 -23.52 -23.44 29.86
N GLY A 182 -22.99 -24.63 29.50
CA GLY A 182 -23.76 -25.87 29.42
C GLY A 182 -24.74 -25.91 28.24
N VAL A 183 -24.53 -25.09 27.20
CA VAL A 183 -25.27 -25.13 25.94
C VAL A 183 -24.54 -26.05 24.98
N ALA A 184 -25.27 -26.98 24.35
CA ALA A 184 -24.69 -27.96 23.45
C ALA A 184 -24.35 -27.33 22.09
N VAL A 185 -23.25 -27.77 21.49
CA VAL A 185 -22.82 -27.42 20.13
C VAL A 185 -22.86 -28.70 19.31
N ASN A 186 -23.62 -28.70 18.22
CA ASN A 186 -23.86 -29.85 17.36
C ASN A 186 -22.69 -30.11 16.41
N GLY A 187 -22.05 -29.04 15.92
CA GLY A 187 -20.97 -29.15 14.96
C GLY A 187 -20.42 -27.80 14.51
N PHE A 188 -19.46 -27.87 13.60
CA PHE A 188 -18.83 -26.72 12.96
C PHE A 188 -18.86 -26.90 11.45
N GLY A 189 -18.76 -25.81 10.72
CA GLY A 189 -18.55 -25.89 9.29
C GLY A 189 -17.89 -24.67 8.68
N ILE A 190 -17.46 -24.85 7.45
CA ILE A 190 -16.85 -23.82 6.62
C ILE A 190 -17.70 -23.74 5.36
N PHE A 191 -17.90 -22.53 4.85
CA PHE A 191 -18.55 -22.32 3.58
C PHE A 191 -17.77 -21.34 2.71
N VAL A 192 -18.00 -21.40 1.41
CA VAL A 192 -17.53 -20.42 0.44
C VAL A 192 -18.77 -19.87 -0.26
N LEU A 193 -18.99 -18.56 -0.15
CA LEU A 193 -20.05 -17.83 -0.85
C LEU A 193 -19.43 -16.98 -1.97
N GLY A 194 -19.61 -17.40 -3.22
CA GLY A 194 -19.00 -16.78 -4.39
C GLY A 194 -17.48 -16.91 -4.40
N ILE A 195 -16.76 -15.94 -3.84
CA ILE A 195 -15.31 -16.00 -3.63
C ILE A 195 -14.93 -15.86 -2.14
N TYR A 196 -15.91 -15.58 -1.28
CA TYR A 196 -15.67 -15.25 0.12
C TYR A 196 -15.79 -16.51 0.99
N PRO A 197 -14.71 -16.94 1.65
CA PRO A 197 -14.81 -18.02 2.62
C PRO A 197 -15.42 -17.51 3.94
N GLY A 198 -16.05 -18.41 4.68
CA GLY A 198 -16.66 -18.14 5.98
C GLY A 198 -16.72 -19.41 6.82
N ALA A 199 -16.93 -19.25 8.11
CA ALA A 199 -17.14 -20.35 9.05
C ALA A 199 -18.49 -20.18 9.74
N PHE A 200 -19.02 -21.26 10.32
CA PHE A 200 -20.19 -21.20 11.19
C PHE A 200 -20.10 -22.28 12.27
N THR A 201 -20.67 -21.97 13.43
CA THR A 201 -20.91 -22.92 14.53
C THR A 201 -22.39 -23.24 14.62
N ASP A 202 -22.73 -24.52 14.69
CA ASP A 202 -24.10 -24.99 14.88
C ASP A 202 -24.38 -25.25 16.36
N ILE A 203 -25.10 -24.31 16.99
CA ILE A 203 -25.46 -24.36 18.42
C ILE A 203 -26.87 -24.95 18.55
N ASP A 204 -27.05 -25.89 19.49
CA ASP A 204 -28.37 -26.48 19.75
C ASP A 204 -29.36 -25.42 20.25
N THR A 205 -30.34 -25.11 19.40
CA THR A 205 -31.34 -24.08 19.68
C THR A 205 -32.19 -24.39 20.91
N ASN A 206 -32.47 -25.67 21.19
CA ASN A 206 -33.29 -26.08 22.33
C ASN A 206 -32.58 -25.83 23.67
N SER A 207 -31.29 -26.13 23.77
CA SER A 207 -30.49 -25.82 24.95
C SER A 207 -30.22 -24.32 25.08
N LEU A 208 -30.00 -23.61 23.97
CA LEU A 208 -29.80 -22.16 23.96
C LEU A 208 -31.05 -21.39 24.46
N GLN A 209 -32.26 -21.82 24.06
CA GLN A 209 -33.50 -21.21 24.52
C GLN A 209 -33.76 -21.41 26.02
N ARG A 210 -33.30 -22.54 26.57
CA ARG A 210 -33.37 -22.86 28.01
C ARG A 210 -32.35 -22.07 28.84
N ALA A 211 -31.26 -21.59 28.23
CA ALA A 211 -30.26 -20.79 28.92
C ALA A 211 -30.82 -19.45 29.42
N SER A 212 -30.21 -18.90 30.48
CA SER A 212 -30.58 -17.59 31.02
C SER A 212 -30.39 -16.50 29.97
N ALA A 213 -31.14 -15.40 30.07
CA ALA A 213 -31.00 -14.29 29.13
C ALA A 213 -29.58 -13.71 29.11
N TRP A 214 -28.91 -13.68 30.26
CA TRP A 214 -27.53 -13.24 30.36
C TRP A 214 -26.58 -14.17 29.61
N HIS A 215 -26.70 -15.49 29.80
CA HIS A 215 -25.89 -16.47 29.06
C HIS A 215 -26.10 -16.36 27.55
N ARG A 216 -27.33 -16.12 27.09
CA ARG A 216 -27.60 -15.90 25.66
C ARG A 216 -26.89 -14.66 25.13
N VAL A 217 -26.93 -13.53 25.85
CA VAL A 217 -26.17 -12.32 25.45
C VAL A 217 -24.69 -12.64 25.40
N GLN A 218 -24.12 -13.32 26.40
CA GLN A 218 -22.71 -13.72 26.39
C GLN A 218 -22.35 -14.57 25.17
N ILE A 219 -23.19 -15.57 24.84
CA ILE A 219 -22.97 -16.45 23.68
C ILE A 219 -23.04 -15.66 22.38
N TYR A 220 -24.07 -14.84 22.15
CA TYR A 220 -24.17 -14.04 20.91
C TYR A 220 -23.09 -12.96 20.82
N SER A 221 -22.60 -12.44 21.94
CA SER A 221 -21.49 -11.47 21.97
C SER A 221 -20.10 -12.12 21.83
N ALA A 222 -20.00 -13.44 21.94
CA ALA A 222 -18.71 -14.13 22.03
C ALA A 222 -17.88 -14.00 20.75
N GLY A 223 -18.47 -14.16 19.57
CA GLY A 223 -17.76 -13.99 18.30
C GLY A 223 -17.24 -12.57 18.10
N VAL A 224 -18.08 -11.56 18.38
CA VAL A 224 -17.67 -10.15 18.41
C VAL A 224 -16.48 -9.95 19.35
N TRP A 225 -16.56 -10.46 20.57
CA TRP A 225 -15.52 -10.31 21.58
C TRP A 225 -14.18 -10.94 21.17
N HIS A 226 -14.20 -12.19 20.67
CA HIS A 226 -12.97 -12.88 20.23
C HIS A 226 -12.27 -12.15 19.09
N ASN A 227 -13.04 -11.59 18.14
CA ASN A 227 -12.50 -10.77 17.08
C ASN A 227 -11.91 -9.44 17.57
N LEU A 228 -12.56 -8.77 18.53
CA LEU A 228 -12.00 -7.55 19.13
C LEU A 228 -10.71 -7.83 19.91
N VAL A 229 -10.65 -8.94 20.66
CA VAL A 229 -9.43 -9.38 21.35
C VAL A 229 -8.31 -9.69 20.35
N MET A 230 -8.62 -10.37 19.26
CA MET A 230 -7.67 -10.65 18.19
C MET A 230 -7.17 -9.37 17.50
N ALA A 231 -8.07 -8.43 17.23
CA ALA A 231 -7.70 -7.14 16.67
C ALA A 231 -6.75 -6.40 17.62
N ALA A 232 -7.04 -6.39 18.93
CA ALA A 232 -6.14 -5.81 19.93
C ALA A 232 -4.77 -6.51 19.96
N LEU A 233 -4.73 -7.84 19.91
CA LEU A 233 -3.47 -8.60 19.86
C LEU A 233 -2.68 -8.30 18.57
N ALA A 234 -3.35 -8.23 17.42
CA ALA A 234 -2.72 -7.89 16.15
C ALA A 234 -2.19 -6.44 16.14
N TYR A 235 -2.90 -5.50 16.75
CA TYR A 235 -2.41 -4.14 16.97
C TYR A 235 -1.17 -4.12 17.86
N LEU A 236 -1.17 -4.87 18.97
CA LEU A 236 0.00 -4.97 19.85
C LEU A 236 1.19 -5.60 19.13
N LEU A 237 0.96 -6.63 18.31
CA LEU A 237 1.98 -7.26 17.48
C LEU A 237 2.58 -6.26 16.47
N TYR A 238 1.72 -5.50 15.78
CA TYR A 238 2.14 -4.46 14.84
C TYR A 238 2.96 -3.36 15.54
N ALA A 239 2.43 -2.81 16.63
CA ALA A 239 3.03 -1.70 17.38
C ALA A 239 4.38 -2.08 18.03
N ASN A 240 4.58 -3.36 18.36
CA ASN A 240 5.80 -3.86 18.98
C ASN A 240 6.65 -4.74 18.04
N SER A 241 6.39 -4.71 16.72
CA SER A 241 7.08 -5.53 15.72
C SER A 241 8.60 -5.35 15.75
N THR A 242 9.08 -4.11 15.91
CA THR A 242 10.52 -3.80 16.05
C THR A 242 11.14 -4.49 17.26
N VAL A 243 10.45 -4.52 18.41
CA VAL A 243 10.95 -5.17 19.64
C VAL A 243 10.95 -6.68 19.48
N LEU A 244 9.88 -7.24 18.90
CA LEU A 244 9.76 -8.68 18.64
C LEU A 244 10.85 -9.18 17.69
N LEU A 245 11.20 -8.38 16.68
CA LEU A 245 12.20 -8.71 15.67
C LEU A 245 13.63 -8.33 16.07
N ALA A 246 13.81 -7.60 17.17
CA ALA A 246 15.11 -7.13 17.65
C ALA A 246 16.19 -8.23 17.83
N PRO A 247 15.89 -9.50 18.18
CA PRO A 247 16.92 -10.54 18.26
C PRO A 247 17.58 -10.87 16.92
N ALA A 248 16.84 -10.74 15.81
CA ALA A 248 17.32 -11.05 14.46
C ALA A 248 17.66 -9.79 13.64
N TYR A 249 17.13 -8.63 14.02
CA TYR A 249 17.27 -7.37 13.28
C TYR A 249 17.81 -6.24 14.15
N ASN A 250 18.49 -5.28 13.51
CA ASN A 250 18.94 -4.02 14.08
C ASN A 250 18.16 -2.86 13.45
N THR A 251 18.07 -1.76 14.19
CA THR A 251 17.69 -0.44 13.66
C THR A 251 18.94 0.42 13.48
N HIS A 252 18.81 1.55 12.78
CA HIS A 252 19.86 2.58 12.65
C HIS A 252 21.14 2.15 11.90
N ARG A 253 21.07 1.15 11.02
CA ARG A 253 22.21 0.69 10.19
C ARG A 253 21.98 0.82 8.69
N GLY A 254 21.00 1.63 8.31
CA GLY A 254 20.53 1.75 6.93
C GLY A 254 19.07 1.36 6.83
N ILE A 255 18.54 1.50 5.62
CA ILE A 255 17.19 1.04 5.27
C ILE A 255 17.29 -0.23 4.43
N MET A 256 16.47 -1.23 4.72
CA MET A 256 16.41 -2.44 3.93
C MET A 256 15.30 -2.31 2.89
N ILE A 257 15.64 -2.55 1.63
CA ILE A 257 14.70 -2.48 0.51
C ILE A 257 13.76 -3.69 0.58
N THR A 258 12.46 -3.40 0.62
CA THR A 258 11.39 -4.40 0.65
C THR A 258 10.69 -4.54 -0.68
N ASP A 259 10.67 -3.52 -1.53
CA ASP A 259 10.24 -3.65 -2.93
C ASP A 259 10.71 -2.48 -3.78
N VAL A 260 10.77 -2.68 -5.10
CA VAL A 260 11.07 -1.63 -6.08
C VAL A 260 10.10 -1.75 -7.24
N SER A 261 9.36 -0.69 -7.53
CA SER A 261 8.41 -0.68 -8.64
C SER A 261 9.10 -0.99 -9.97
N PRO A 262 8.53 -1.86 -10.84
CA PRO A 262 9.03 -2.08 -12.19
C PRO A 262 9.08 -0.82 -13.08
N SER A 263 8.36 0.23 -12.71
CA SER A 263 8.38 1.52 -13.40
C SER A 263 9.56 2.42 -13.02
N SER A 264 10.34 2.08 -11.99
CA SER A 264 11.51 2.87 -11.58
C SER A 264 12.77 2.43 -12.32
N GLY A 265 13.67 3.39 -12.59
CA GLY A 265 15.01 3.10 -13.12
C GLY A 265 15.91 2.28 -12.18
N LEU A 266 15.48 2.07 -10.93
CA LEU A 266 16.16 1.22 -9.94
C LEU A 266 15.80 -0.26 -10.04
N TYR A 267 14.84 -0.62 -10.89
CA TYR A 267 14.43 -2.00 -11.06
C TYR A 267 15.40 -2.77 -11.99
N GLY A 268 15.75 -4.01 -11.62
CA GLY A 268 16.50 -4.94 -12.47
C GLY A 268 17.94 -5.22 -12.01
N VAL A 269 18.72 -5.89 -12.88
CA VAL A 269 20.01 -6.53 -12.53
C VAL A 269 21.12 -5.56 -12.13
N GLY A 270 21.02 -4.27 -12.50
CA GLY A 270 21.96 -3.21 -12.11
C GLY A 270 21.47 -2.29 -10.98
N GLY A 271 20.25 -2.51 -10.50
CA GLY A 271 19.56 -1.63 -9.56
C GLY A 271 19.55 -2.16 -8.12
N LEU A 272 18.52 -1.74 -7.39
CA LEU A 272 18.24 -2.22 -6.03
C LEU A 272 17.48 -3.54 -6.09
N GLN A 273 17.81 -4.45 -5.17
CA GLN A 273 17.19 -5.76 -5.03
C GLN A 273 16.54 -5.92 -3.66
N HIS A 274 15.59 -6.85 -3.59
CA HIS A 274 14.93 -7.24 -2.34
C HIS A 274 15.96 -7.67 -1.29
N GLY A 275 15.95 -7.00 -0.14
CA GLY A 275 16.87 -7.26 0.98
C GLY A 275 18.18 -6.48 0.94
N ASP A 276 18.45 -5.68 -0.12
CA ASP A 276 19.57 -4.74 -0.12
C ASP A 276 19.43 -3.75 1.06
N VAL A 277 20.54 -3.44 1.73
CA VAL A 277 20.55 -2.42 2.80
C VAL A 277 21.27 -1.18 2.31
N VAL A 278 20.52 -0.11 2.06
CA VAL A 278 21.07 1.19 1.63
C VAL A 278 21.57 1.96 2.84
N THR A 279 22.83 2.40 2.75
CA THR A 279 23.59 3.03 3.85
C THR A 279 23.98 4.48 3.55
N ALA A 280 23.95 4.92 2.29
CA ALA A 280 24.15 6.31 1.91
C ALA A 280 23.54 6.65 0.54
N ILE A 281 23.21 7.93 0.35
CA ILE A 281 22.91 8.55 -0.96
C ILE A 281 24.01 9.58 -1.21
N ASP A 282 24.89 9.32 -2.17
CA ASP A 282 26.15 10.05 -2.38
C ASP A 282 26.95 10.16 -1.07
N ASP A 283 27.16 11.39 -0.59
CA ASP A 283 27.84 11.75 0.65
C ASP A 283 26.90 11.80 1.88
N CYS A 284 25.59 11.62 1.68
CA CYS A 284 24.60 11.66 2.74
C CYS A 284 24.35 10.28 3.37
N GLU A 285 24.75 10.11 4.63
CA GLU A 285 24.59 8.85 5.36
C GLU A 285 23.11 8.55 5.69
N VAL A 286 22.67 7.33 5.36
CA VAL A 286 21.33 6.82 5.62
C VAL A 286 21.41 5.78 6.73
N ARG A 287 20.81 6.09 7.89
CA ARG A 287 20.70 5.19 9.04
C ARG A 287 19.27 4.70 9.28
N SER A 288 18.27 5.48 8.92
CA SER A 288 16.83 5.28 9.14
C SER A 288 15.99 5.97 8.08
N SER A 289 14.69 5.70 8.08
CA SER A 289 13.65 6.31 7.23
C SER A 289 13.66 7.85 7.30
N SER A 290 13.89 8.39 8.50
CA SER A 290 14.04 9.84 8.69
C SER A 290 15.27 10.38 7.97
N SER A 291 16.42 9.72 8.07
CA SER A 291 17.64 10.13 7.34
C SER A 291 17.51 9.92 5.84
N TRP A 292 16.86 8.85 5.37
CA TRP A 292 16.54 8.62 3.96
C TRP A 292 15.75 9.80 3.37
N THR A 293 14.65 10.16 4.03
CA THR A 293 13.80 11.28 3.61
C THR A 293 14.55 12.62 3.66
N SER A 294 15.40 12.80 4.66
CA SER A 294 16.20 14.03 4.82
C SER A 294 17.29 14.13 3.75
N CYS A 295 17.98 13.04 3.44
CA CYS A 295 18.96 12.95 2.36
C CYS A 295 18.33 13.23 1.01
N ILE A 296 17.16 12.64 0.70
CA ILE A 296 16.43 12.93 -0.54
C ILE A 296 16.12 14.43 -0.65
N ARG A 297 15.58 15.03 0.42
CA ARG A 297 15.23 16.47 0.41
C ARG A 297 16.46 17.36 0.24
N TYR A 298 17.55 17.02 0.92
CA TYR A 298 18.82 17.72 0.83
C TYR A 298 19.39 17.65 -0.60
N ARG A 299 19.51 16.43 -1.14
CA ARG A 299 20.06 16.20 -2.49
C ARG A 299 19.17 16.74 -3.60
N GLN A 300 17.85 16.87 -3.39
CA GLN A 300 16.94 17.49 -4.35
C GLN A 300 17.32 18.96 -4.68
N HIS A 301 17.92 19.67 -3.72
CA HIS A 301 18.35 21.07 -3.89
C HIS A 301 19.87 21.22 -3.98
N ALA A 302 20.62 20.11 -3.89
CA ALA A 302 22.06 20.14 -3.95
C ALA A 302 22.56 20.35 -5.39
N ILE A 303 23.75 20.94 -5.48
CA ILE A 303 24.50 21.11 -6.72
C ILE A 303 25.37 19.87 -6.90
N ASP A 304 25.24 19.19 -8.04
CA ASP A 304 25.81 17.86 -8.28
C ASP A 304 27.08 17.89 -9.13
N GLY A 305 27.86 18.96 -9.01
CA GLY A 305 29.13 19.09 -9.73
C GLY A 305 30.18 18.12 -9.19
N LYS A 306 31.01 17.58 -10.07
CA LYS A 306 32.13 16.68 -9.74
C LYS A 306 33.44 17.16 -10.36
N CYS A 307 34.52 17.10 -9.59
CA CYS A 307 35.86 17.42 -10.08
C CYS A 307 36.42 16.28 -10.94
N VAL A 308 36.83 16.61 -12.16
CA VAL A 308 37.43 15.66 -13.12
C VAL A 308 38.67 16.30 -13.73
N ASP A 309 39.71 15.49 -13.99
CA ASP A 309 40.94 15.98 -14.61
C ASP A 309 40.68 16.59 -15.99
N GLU A 310 41.30 17.73 -16.26
CA GLU A 310 41.09 18.50 -17.49
C GLU A 310 41.44 17.69 -18.75
N GLU A 311 42.43 16.79 -18.68
CA GLU A 311 42.78 15.91 -19.79
C GLU A 311 41.64 14.95 -20.15
N ARG A 312 40.97 14.37 -19.14
CA ARG A 312 39.80 13.50 -19.34
C ARG A 312 38.63 14.29 -19.92
N VAL A 313 38.42 15.51 -19.44
CA VAL A 313 37.38 16.40 -19.99
C VAL A 313 37.66 16.74 -21.45
N ARG A 314 38.90 17.09 -21.80
CA ARG A 314 39.28 17.38 -23.20
C ARG A 314 39.15 16.15 -24.10
N ALA A 315 39.57 14.97 -23.62
CA ALA A 315 39.50 13.73 -24.38
C ALA A 315 38.05 13.28 -24.67
N GLY A 316 37.12 13.52 -23.72
CA GLY A 316 35.71 13.17 -23.86
C GLY A 316 34.82 14.24 -24.49
N THR A 317 35.37 15.41 -24.84
CA THR A 317 34.58 16.54 -25.37
C THR A 317 33.92 16.16 -26.70
N SER A 318 32.60 16.34 -26.79
CA SER A 318 31.82 15.99 -27.97
C SER A 318 30.68 16.99 -28.20
N LYS A 319 30.18 17.06 -29.45
CA LYS A 319 29.00 17.87 -29.76
C LYS A 319 27.73 17.06 -29.47
N PRO A 320 26.66 17.69 -28.95
CA PRO A 320 25.38 17.00 -28.79
C PRO A 320 24.86 16.54 -30.16
N THR A 321 24.48 15.27 -30.25
CA THR A 321 24.18 14.57 -31.51
C THR A 321 22.68 14.58 -31.83
N ASP A 322 21.82 14.70 -30.81
CA ASP A 322 20.37 14.81 -30.94
C ASP A 322 19.82 15.65 -29.78
N MET A 323 18.93 16.59 -30.10
CA MET A 323 18.17 17.45 -29.15
C MET A 323 16.64 17.22 -29.31
N SER A 324 16.22 16.31 -30.18
CA SER A 324 14.81 16.14 -30.59
C SER A 324 14.00 15.17 -29.73
N THR A 325 14.68 14.37 -28.91
CA THR A 325 14.10 13.58 -27.82
C THR A 325 14.63 14.16 -26.51
N ASN A 326 13.88 14.07 -25.41
CA ASN A 326 14.15 14.72 -24.12
C ASN A 326 15.47 14.30 -23.39
N GLU A 327 16.53 13.89 -24.11
CA GLU A 327 17.83 13.44 -23.60
C GLU A 327 19.00 13.97 -24.47
N ILE A 328 20.05 14.54 -23.85
CA ILE A 328 21.24 15.04 -24.57
C ILE A 328 22.14 13.83 -24.80
N HIS A 329 22.22 13.39 -26.05
CA HIS A 329 23.13 12.32 -26.45
C HIS A 329 24.43 12.90 -27.04
N CYS A 330 25.48 12.93 -26.24
CA CYS A 330 26.83 13.37 -26.61
C CYS A 330 27.84 12.20 -26.66
N CYS A 331 27.43 10.97 -26.34
CA CYS A 331 28.28 9.78 -26.31
C CYS A 331 28.03 8.88 -27.54
N PRO A 332 28.79 8.99 -28.64
CA PRO A 332 28.60 8.12 -29.81
C PRO A 332 29.06 6.68 -29.50
N ASN A 333 28.20 5.69 -29.76
CA ASN A 333 28.48 4.26 -29.57
C ASN A 333 28.87 3.82 -28.14
N ALA A 334 28.54 4.60 -27.12
CA ALA A 334 28.90 4.26 -25.75
C ALA A 334 27.98 3.20 -25.13
N THR A 335 28.54 2.39 -24.24
CA THR A 335 27.79 1.50 -23.33
C THR A 335 26.94 2.31 -22.36
N ALA A 336 25.93 1.68 -21.75
CA ALA A 336 25.03 2.28 -20.74
C ALA A 336 25.73 2.86 -19.48
N SER A 337 27.06 2.81 -19.39
CA SER A 337 27.86 3.34 -18.29
C SER A 337 28.45 4.73 -18.52
N HIS A 338 28.34 5.29 -19.73
CA HIS A 338 28.77 6.65 -20.04
C HIS A 338 27.58 7.61 -20.07
N LEU A 339 27.76 8.79 -19.50
CA LEU A 339 26.77 9.86 -19.47
C LEU A 339 27.38 11.17 -19.94
N CYS A 340 26.51 12.09 -20.35
CA CYS A 340 26.89 13.44 -20.73
C CYS A 340 27.04 14.32 -19.50
N PHE A 341 28.15 15.04 -19.46
CA PHE A 341 28.42 16.07 -18.47
C PHE A 341 28.67 17.40 -19.17
N GLU A 342 28.11 18.47 -18.63
CA GLU A 342 28.32 19.83 -19.08
C GLU A 342 29.38 20.53 -18.22
N THR A 343 30.12 21.43 -18.86
CA THR A 343 31.06 22.35 -18.19
C THR A 343 30.83 23.75 -18.73
N ASN A 344 30.78 24.72 -17.83
CA ASN A 344 30.75 26.13 -18.21
C ASN A 344 32.16 26.60 -18.58
N VAL A 345 32.35 27.00 -19.84
CA VAL A 345 33.61 27.60 -20.30
C VAL A 345 33.35 29.04 -20.75
N LEU A 346 34.15 29.96 -20.24
CA LEU A 346 34.28 31.31 -20.81
C LEU A 346 35.07 31.18 -22.11
N ALA A 347 34.39 31.27 -23.26
CA ALA A 347 35.02 31.22 -24.57
C ALA A 347 35.01 32.63 -25.21
N PRO A 348 36.10 33.11 -25.82
CA PRO A 348 36.08 34.38 -26.54
C PRO A 348 35.07 34.33 -27.71
N ARG A 349 34.24 35.37 -27.88
CA ARG A 349 33.30 35.49 -29.01
C ARG A 349 34.06 35.41 -30.33
N VAL A 350 33.86 34.33 -31.07
CA VAL A 350 34.31 34.22 -32.47
C VAL A 350 33.21 34.80 -33.35
N ASN A 351 33.30 36.10 -33.67
CA ASN A 351 32.50 36.66 -34.75
C ASN A 351 32.95 36.00 -36.06
N GLY A 352 32.14 35.08 -36.57
CA GLY A 352 32.35 34.46 -37.88
C GLY A 352 32.43 35.54 -38.95
N THR A 353 33.54 35.52 -39.70
CA THR A 353 33.73 36.13 -41.03
C THR A 353 32.87 37.35 -41.36
N GLU A 354 33.49 38.53 -41.25
CA GLU A 354 33.05 39.75 -41.93
C GLU A 354 32.86 39.51 -43.45
N PRO A 355 31.96 40.25 -44.13
CA PRO A 355 32.26 41.65 -44.40
C PRO A 355 31.07 42.60 -44.28
N VAL A 356 31.33 43.84 -43.84
CA VAL A 356 30.97 45.08 -44.56
C VAL A 356 31.31 46.28 -43.67
N THR A 357 32.34 46.98 -44.13
CA THR A 357 32.63 48.41 -44.02
C THR A 357 31.56 49.32 -43.39
N LYS A 358 31.95 50.15 -42.40
CA LYS A 358 32.19 51.60 -42.56
C LYS A 358 32.38 52.30 -41.20
N ALA A 359 33.42 53.14 -41.19
CA ALA A 359 33.63 54.34 -40.38
C ALA A 359 33.79 54.19 -38.85
N ALA A 360 35.04 54.37 -38.42
CA ALA A 360 35.37 54.88 -37.10
C ALA A 360 34.84 56.31 -36.90
N PRO A 361 34.48 56.73 -35.67
CA PRO A 361 34.59 58.12 -35.28
C PRO A 361 35.99 58.38 -34.71
N LEU A 362 36.69 59.33 -35.33
CA LEU A 362 37.84 60.00 -34.75
C LEU A 362 37.40 60.78 -33.50
N VAL A 363 38.09 60.56 -32.39
CA VAL A 363 38.16 61.54 -31.30
C VAL A 363 39.63 61.88 -31.11
N GLU A 364 39.93 63.16 -31.31
CA GLU A 364 41.24 63.76 -31.18
C GLU A 364 41.55 63.99 -29.69
N LEU A 365 42.61 63.37 -29.16
CA LEU A 365 43.25 63.82 -27.92
C LEU A 365 44.75 63.93 -28.13
N ALA A 366 45.27 65.09 -27.74
CA ALA A 366 46.69 65.40 -27.71
C ALA A 366 47.47 64.39 -26.85
N SER A 367 48.62 63.94 -27.36
CA SER A 367 49.64 63.13 -26.69
C SER A 367 49.48 61.59 -26.75
N GLY A 368 49.56 61.03 -27.95
CA GLY A 368 50.72 60.21 -28.31
C GLY A 368 50.89 58.76 -27.82
N VAL A 369 49.91 58.10 -27.18
CA VAL A 369 49.94 56.63 -27.01
C VAL A 369 48.54 56.05 -27.21
N ILE A 370 48.35 55.25 -28.27
CA ILE A 370 47.15 54.45 -28.49
C ILE A 370 47.42 53.05 -27.94
N VAL A 371 46.88 52.73 -26.76
CA VAL A 371 46.72 51.35 -26.33
C VAL A 371 45.36 50.87 -26.84
N VAL A 372 45.36 50.05 -27.88
CA VAL A 372 44.16 49.32 -28.30
C VAL A 372 43.93 48.21 -27.27
N VAL A 373 43.13 48.48 -26.25
CA VAL A 373 42.61 47.42 -25.37
C VAL A 373 41.52 46.70 -26.15
N ARG A 374 41.87 45.56 -26.77
CA ARG A 374 40.87 44.66 -27.35
C ARG A 374 40.08 44.07 -26.18
N ARG A 375 38.86 44.55 -25.96
CA ARG A 375 37.93 43.96 -25.00
C ARG A 375 37.40 42.68 -25.63
N GLU A 376 38.04 41.55 -25.34
CA GLU A 376 37.51 40.25 -25.73
C GLU A 376 36.21 40.03 -24.94
N GLU A 377 35.07 40.08 -25.62
CA GLU A 377 33.80 39.65 -25.04
C GLU A 377 33.82 38.12 -24.97
N TYR A 378 33.82 37.57 -23.75
CA TYR A 378 33.69 36.14 -23.51
C TYR A 378 32.20 35.78 -23.50
N GLU A 379 31.83 34.73 -24.22
CA GLU A 379 30.51 34.11 -24.21
C GLU A 379 30.59 32.81 -23.39
N GLN A 380 29.61 32.57 -22.52
CA GLN A 380 29.46 31.27 -21.86
C GLN A 380 29.04 30.25 -22.90
N ARG A 381 29.92 29.28 -23.19
CA ARG A 381 29.58 28.11 -24.00
C ARG A 381 29.53 26.88 -23.11
N GLU A 382 28.42 26.15 -23.20
CA GLU A 382 28.28 24.83 -22.62
C GLU A 382 29.06 23.83 -23.48
N ILE A 383 30.06 23.20 -22.86
CA ILE A 383 30.80 22.10 -23.50
C ILE A 383 30.29 20.79 -22.90
N TYR A 384 29.77 19.92 -23.76
CA TYR A 384 29.35 18.57 -23.40
C TYR A 384 30.53 17.60 -23.52
N THR A 385 30.67 16.74 -22.52
CA THR A 385 31.73 15.77 -22.41
C THR A 385 31.14 14.41 -22.07
N CYS A 386 31.47 13.39 -22.86
CA CYS A 386 31.12 12.02 -22.58
C CYS A 386 32.09 11.43 -21.54
N LEU A 387 31.58 11.09 -20.35
CA LEU A 387 32.39 10.53 -19.26
C LEU A 387 31.75 9.28 -18.68
N HIS A 388 32.58 8.39 -18.13
CA HIS A 388 32.10 7.20 -17.42
C HIS A 388 31.45 7.59 -16.08
N ALA A 389 30.14 7.40 -15.95
CA ALA A 389 29.35 7.94 -14.85
C ALA A 389 29.87 7.55 -13.46
N ARG A 390 30.23 6.27 -13.29
CA ARG A 390 30.72 5.73 -12.01
C ARG A 390 32.03 6.37 -11.57
N GLU A 391 32.96 6.55 -12.49
CA GLU A 391 34.29 7.13 -12.18
C GLU A 391 34.18 8.62 -11.91
N THR A 392 33.28 9.32 -12.61
CA THR A 392 33.02 10.75 -12.37
C THR A 392 32.42 10.99 -10.98
N LEU A 393 31.54 10.10 -10.52
CA LEU A 393 30.88 10.23 -9.21
C LEU A 393 31.83 10.03 -8.02
N GLU A 394 32.96 9.31 -8.21
CA GLU A 394 34.03 9.18 -7.21
C GLU A 394 34.80 10.48 -6.99
N GLY A 395 34.67 11.45 -7.91
CA GLY A 395 35.29 12.77 -7.78
C GLY A 395 34.74 13.60 -6.62
N GLN A 396 35.55 14.55 -6.14
CA GLN A 396 35.13 15.52 -5.12
C GLN A 396 33.96 16.37 -5.65
N SER A 397 32.96 16.60 -4.80
CA SER A 397 31.84 17.48 -5.14
C SER A 397 32.30 18.94 -5.26
N CYS A 398 31.83 19.65 -6.29
CA CYS A 398 32.22 21.02 -6.58
C CYS A 398 31.04 21.88 -7.01
N ASN A 399 31.15 23.18 -6.72
CA ASN A 399 30.20 24.18 -7.20
C ASN A 399 30.79 25.05 -8.32
N THR A 400 32.12 25.17 -8.38
CA THR A 400 32.85 25.87 -9.44
C THR A 400 34.14 25.12 -9.75
N THR A 401 34.73 25.37 -10.91
CA THR A 401 36.05 24.82 -11.26
C THR A 401 37.14 25.22 -10.26
N GLU A 402 37.04 26.39 -9.65
CA GLU A 402 37.96 26.84 -8.59
C GLU A 402 37.84 26.02 -7.30
N SER A 403 36.71 25.34 -7.08
CA SER A 403 36.51 24.45 -5.93
C SER A 403 37.34 23.16 -6.04
N CYS A 404 37.85 22.83 -7.23
CA CYS A 404 38.68 21.65 -7.47
C CYS A 404 40.15 21.98 -7.16
N GLY A 405 40.48 22.01 -5.87
CA GLY A 405 41.81 22.35 -5.36
C GLY A 405 42.68 21.13 -5.13
N GLY A 406 43.49 20.73 -6.11
CA GLY A 406 44.38 19.57 -5.96
C GLY A 406 45.47 19.45 -7.01
N GLY A 407 46.49 20.33 -6.97
CA GLY A 407 47.82 20.15 -7.61
C GLY A 407 47.91 19.96 -9.14
N GLY A 408 46.83 19.60 -9.82
CA GLY A 408 46.70 19.42 -11.26
C GLY A 408 45.50 20.19 -11.80
N ALA A 409 45.44 20.38 -13.12
CA ALA A 409 44.36 21.10 -13.77
C ALA A 409 43.09 20.24 -13.77
N GLN A 410 42.18 20.48 -12.83
CA GLN A 410 40.87 19.83 -12.73
C GLN A 410 39.75 20.79 -13.10
N ARG A 411 38.62 20.26 -13.58
CA ARG A 411 37.42 21.02 -13.92
C ARG A 411 36.21 20.46 -13.20
N CYS A 412 35.31 21.37 -12.83
CA CYS A 412 34.01 20.98 -12.28
C CYS A 412 33.04 20.69 -13.43
N VAL A 413 32.53 19.46 -13.49
CA VAL A 413 31.56 19.00 -14.49
C VAL A 413 30.22 18.71 -13.83
N TYR A 414 29.12 18.93 -14.52
CA TYR A 414 27.76 18.69 -14.02
C TYR A 414 27.06 17.67 -14.93
N PRO A 415 26.25 16.75 -14.41
CA PRO A 415 25.51 15.82 -15.25
C PRO A 415 24.47 16.57 -16.10
N ALA A 416 24.55 16.43 -17.42
CA ALA A 416 23.65 17.07 -18.38
C ALA A 416 22.33 16.30 -18.48
N LEU A 417 21.45 16.50 -17.50
CA LEU A 417 20.19 15.77 -17.32
C LEU A 417 18.97 16.68 -17.50
N PHE A 418 17.86 16.13 -18.00
CA PHE A 418 16.62 16.87 -18.24
C PHE A 418 15.52 16.59 -17.22
N ASN A 419 14.48 17.42 -17.26
CA ASN A 419 13.21 17.21 -16.57
C ASN A 419 13.33 17.02 -15.04
N GLY A 420 14.30 17.71 -14.43
CA GLY A 420 14.54 17.62 -12.98
C GLY A 420 15.06 16.26 -12.50
N THR A 421 15.55 15.42 -13.42
CA THR A 421 16.25 14.18 -13.06
C THR A 421 17.64 14.48 -12.52
N LYS A 422 18.12 13.57 -11.67
CA LYS A 422 19.35 13.71 -10.90
C LYS A 422 20.15 12.43 -11.00
N LEU A 423 21.48 12.58 -11.00
CA LEU A 423 22.42 11.47 -10.95
C LEU A 423 22.90 11.30 -9.51
N VAL A 424 22.62 10.16 -8.90
CA VAL A 424 23.06 9.83 -7.53
C VAL A 424 23.61 8.42 -7.44
N ALA A 425 24.54 8.22 -6.50
CA ALA A 425 25.09 6.93 -6.14
C ALA A 425 24.48 6.43 -4.82
N LEU A 426 23.86 5.25 -4.85
CA LEU A 426 23.32 4.59 -3.66
C LEU A 426 24.34 3.57 -3.14
N SER A 427 24.82 3.77 -1.92
CA SER A 427 25.75 2.84 -1.27
C SER A 427 24.99 1.72 -0.57
N VAL A 428 25.24 0.48 -0.99
CA VAL A 428 24.55 -0.72 -0.47
C VAL A 428 25.52 -1.58 0.33
N ALA A 429 25.12 -1.97 1.54
CA ALA A 429 25.93 -2.82 2.40
C ALA A 429 26.24 -4.17 1.73
N GLY A 430 27.52 -4.56 1.73
CA GLY A 430 27.97 -5.82 1.11
C GLY A 430 28.21 -5.74 -0.40
N ARG A 431 27.94 -4.61 -1.06
CA ARG A 431 28.36 -4.36 -2.44
C ARG A 431 29.61 -3.47 -2.45
N GLU A 432 30.63 -3.86 -3.23
CA GLU A 432 31.84 -3.04 -3.40
C GLU A 432 31.58 -1.76 -4.22
N ARG A 433 30.55 -1.79 -5.05
CA ARG A 433 30.26 -0.79 -6.07
C ARG A 433 28.88 -0.20 -5.81
N PRO A 434 28.72 1.15 -5.76
CA PRO A 434 27.42 1.77 -5.56
C PRO A 434 26.49 1.52 -6.76
N VAL A 435 25.19 1.53 -6.48
CA VAL A 435 24.13 1.50 -7.49
C VAL A 435 23.94 2.92 -8.02
N ILE A 436 24.07 3.10 -9.33
CA ILE A 436 23.91 4.41 -9.95
C ILE A 436 22.44 4.59 -10.34
N PHE A 437 21.86 5.72 -9.96
CA PHE A 437 20.49 6.07 -10.27
C PHE A 437 20.44 7.38 -11.05
N VAL A 438 19.74 7.34 -12.19
CA VAL A 438 19.35 8.52 -12.96
C VAL A 438 17.83 8.55 -12.97
N GLY A 439 17.25 9.56 -12.34
CA GLY A 439 15.80 9.68 -12.28
C GLY A 439 15.36 10.79 -11.35
N SER A 440 14.06 10.87 -11.09
CA SER A 440 13.54 11.88 -10.17
C SER A 440 13.59 11.38 -8.73
N PHE A 441 13.82 12.27 -7.77
CA PHE A 441 13.74 11.94 -6.34
C PHE A 441 12.33 11.49 -5.90
N ALA A 442 11.29 11.76 -6.70
CA ALA A 442 9.95 11.23 -6.47
C ALA A 442 9.93 9.70 -6.59
N GLU A 443 10.74 9.09 -7.47
CA GLU A 443 10.85 7.64 -7.58
C GLU A 443 11.41 7.03 -6.29
N LEU A 444 12.49 7.60 -5.75
CA LEU A 444 13.07 7.15 -4.48
C LEU A 444 12.12 7.30 -3.29
N LYS A 445 11.14 8.21 -3.38
CA LYS A 445 10.16 8.46 -2.32
C LYS A 445 8.92 7.58 -2.43
N TYR A 446 8.45 7.29 -3.64
CA TYR A 446 7.14 6.66 -3.85
C TYR A 446 7.19 5.31 -4.58
N LEU A 447 8.29 4.98 -5.24
CA LEU A 447 8.45 3.74 -6.02
C LEU A 447 9.44 2.75 -5.38
N VAL A 448 10.06 3.12 -4.26
CA VAL A 448 10.95 2.27 -3.48
C VAL A 448 10.33 2.05 -2.10
N GLU A 449 9.98 0.81 -1.80
CA GLU A 449 9.50 0.40 -0.48
C GLU A 449 10.66 -0.11 0.37
N PHE A 450 10.65 0.22 1.66
CA PHE A 450 11.73 -0.13 2.56
C PHE A 450 11.26 -0.23 4.02
N THR A 451 12.13 -0.82 4.86
CA THR A 451 11.97 -0.90 6.31
C THR A 451 13.23 -0.44 7.04
N ASP A 452 13.06 0.06 8.27
CA ASP A 452 14.16 0.46 9.17
C ASP A 452 14.90 -0.74 9.79
N LEU A 453 14.36 -1.94 9.60
CA LEU A 453 14.95 -3.18 10.12
C LEU A 453 16.02 -3.69 9.17
N SER A 454 17.22 -3.91 9.69
CA SER A 454 18.34 -4.50 8.96
C SER A 454 18.75 -5.83 9.61
N PRO A 455 19.03 -6.90 8.85
CA PRO A 455 19.38 -8.19 9.44
C PRO A 455 20.69 -8.12 10.22
N ARG A 456 20.72 -8.66 11.44
CA ARG A 456 21.95 -8.80 12.26
C ARG A 456 22.93 -9.78 11.64
N PHE A 457 22.39 -10.86 11.09
CA PHE A 457 23.15 -11.97 10.52
C PHE A 457 22.65 -12.25 9.10
N PRO A 458 23.06 -11.44 8.09
CA PRO A 458 22.61 -11.63 6.72
C PRO A 458 22.93 -13.03 6.18
N TRP A 459 24.05 -13.62 6.61
CA TRP A 459 24.50 -14.96 6.25
C TRP A 459 23.62 -16.10 6.79
N ALA A 460 22.76 -15.84 7.79
CA ALA A 460 21.90 -16.86 8.39
C ALA A 460 20.65 -17.14 7.55
N PHE A 461 20.35 -16.29 6.55
CA PHE A 461 19.22 -16.48 5.65
C PHE A 461 19.65 -17.32 4.44
N PRO A 462 18.91 -18.40 4.10
CA PRO A 462 19.16 -19.16 2.89
C PRO A 462 19.05 -18.26 1.66
N SER A 463 19.84 -18.52 0.61
CA SER A 463 19.86 -17.67 -0.61
C SER A 463 18.50 -17.55 -1.32
N PHE A 464 17.54 -18.44 -1.05
CA PHE A 464 16.18 -18.40 -1.60
C PHE A 464 15.17 -17.63 -0.73
N VAL A 465 15.56 -17.16 0.46
CA VAL A 465 14.70 -16.37 1.37
C VAL A 465 15.37 -15.03 1.63
N SER A 466 14.74 -13.95 1.16
CA SER A 466 15.23 -12.60 1.46
C SER A 466 15.16 -12.32 2.97
N PRO A 467 16.18 -11.68 3.57
CA PRO A 467 16.11 -11.18 4.94
C PRO A 467 14.93 -10.23 5.19
N ALA A 468 14.36 -9.63 4.14
CA ALA A 468 13.17 -8.79 4.24
C ALA A 468 11.86 -9.57 4.49
N TRP A 469 11.83 -10.88 4.22
CA TRP A 469 10.61 -11.68 4.29
C TRP A 469 9.95 -11.63 5.66
N LEU A 470 10.70 -11.83 6.75
CA LEU A 470 10.11 -11.90 8.09
C LEU A 470 9.51 -10.55 8.55
N PRO A 471 10.21 -9.41 8.46
CA PRO A 471 9.63 -8.10 8.73
C PRO A 471 8.38 -7.80 7.90
N VAL A 472 8.44 -8.05 6.60
CA VAL A 472 7.30 -7.80 5.68
C VAL A 472 6.11 -8.69 6.04
N MET A 473 6.34 -9.98 6.32
CA MET A 473 5.27 -10.88 6.72
C MET A 473 4.65 -10.51 8.07
N VAL A 474 5.46 -10.15 9.08
CA VAL A 474 4.93 -9.72 10.38
C VAL A 474 4.10 -8.45 10.25
N ASP A 475 4.61 -7.45 9.52
CA ASP A 475 3.90 -6.21 9.23
C ASP A 475 2.56 -6.47 8.53
N GLN A 476 2.59 -7.21 7.42
CA GLN A 476 1.42 -7.49 6.60
C GLN A 476 0.39 -8.34 7.33
N LEU A 477 0.81 -9.44 7.98
CA LEU A 477 -0.06 -10.32 8.74
C LEU A 477 -0.75 -9.57 9.88
N SER A 478 0.00 -8.72 10.61
CA SER A 478 -0.57 -7.95 11.71
C SER A 478 -1.61 -6.95 11.23
N LYS A 479 -1.34 -6.25 10.12
CA LYS A 479 -2.29 -5.30 9.51
C LYS A 479 -3.57 -5.99 9.05
N TYR A 480 -3.46 -7.12 8.36
CA TYR A 480 -4.65 -7.87 7.90
C TYR A 480 -5.44 -8.49 9.05
N MET A 481 -4.77 -9.11 10.02
CA MET A 481 -5.42 -9.66 11.22
C MET A 481 -6.14 -8.55 11.99
N LEU A 482 -5.51 -7.38 12.16
CA LEU A 482 -6.14 -6.22 12.78
C LEU A 482 -7.37 -5.78 11.99
N ALA A 483 -7.23 -5.55 10.69
CA ALA A 483 -8.30 -5.03 9.84
C ALA A 483 -9.49 -5.99 9.74
N PHE A 484 -9.27 -7.28 9.43
CA PHE A 484 -10.37 -8.23 9.25
C PHE A 484 -11.01 -8.64 10.55
N SER A 485 -10.26 -8.84 11.63
CA SER A 485 -10.86 -9.14 12.93
C SER A 485 -11.68 -7.96 13.43
N LEU A 486 -11.15 -6.73 13.34
CA LEU A 486 -11.91 -5.55 13.74
C LEU A 486 -13.18 -5.38 12.88
N ALA A 487 -13.07 -5.50 11.55
CA ALA A 487 -14.19 -5.37 10.64
C ALA A 487 -15.25 -6.45 10.87
N LEU A 488 -14.85 -7.73 10.96
CA LEU A 488 -15.77 -8.85 11.19
C LEU A 488 -16.43 -8.77 12.57
N GLY A 489 -15.68 -8.36 13.60
CA GLY A 489 -16.22 -8.14 14.95
C GLY A 489 -17.23 -7.00 15.00
N LEU A 490 -16.89 -5.83 14.48
CA LEU A 490 -17.78 -4.65 14.47
C LEU A 490 -18.99 -4.83 13.56
N LEU A 491 -18.81 -5.48 12.40
CA LEU A 491 -19.92 -5.80 11.49
C LEU A 491 -20.92 -6.72 12.20
N ASN A 492 -20.46 -7.80 12.83
CA ASN A 492 -21.34 -8.71 13.58
C ASN A 492 -21.98 -8.05 14.82
N ALA A 493 -21.38 -7.00 15.38
CA ALA A 493 -22.00 -6.24 16.46
C ALA A 493 -23.19 -5.39 15.99
N LEU A 494 -23.28 -5.02 14.70
CA LEU A 494 -24.34 -4.16 14.17
C LEU A 494 -25.73 -4.82 14.33
N PRO A 495 -26.79 -4.10 14.73
CA PRO A 495 -28.14 -4.66 14.84
C PRO A 495 -28.75 -4.80 13.44
N CYS A 496 -28.26 -5.76 12.67
CA CYS A 496 -28.66 -6.05 11.30
C CYS A 496 -29.18 -7.49 11.22
N PHE A 497 -30.10 -7.75 10.27
CA PHE A 497 -30.57 -9.11 10.05
C PHE A 497 -29.41 -10.05 9.69
N ALA A 498 -29.48 -11.29 10.18
CA ALA A 498 -28.51 -12.37 9.98
C ALA A 498 -27.11 -12.18 10.59
N LEU A 499 -26.90 -11.14 11.42
CA LEU A 499 -25.68 -10.94 12.20
C LEU A 499 -25.93 -11.18 13.69
N ASP A 500 -24.87 -11.38 14.48
CA ASP A 500 -24.98 -11.59 15.93
C ASP A 500 -25.74 -10.47 16.66
N GLY A 501 -25.54 -9.22 16.23
CA GLY A 501 -26.21 -8.04 16.75
C GLY A 501 -27.73 -8.14 16.71
N GLN A 502 -28.30 -8.94 15.79
CA GLN A 502 -29.73 -9.26 15.80
C GLN A 502 -30.14 -9.97 17.10
N PHE A 503 -29.39 -10.99 17.48
CA PHE A 503 -29.71 -11.82 18.63
C PHE A 503 -29.36 -11.13 19.94
N ILE A 504 -28.31 -10.29 19.94
CA ILE A 504 -27.97 -9.38 21.04
C ILE A 504 -29.13 -8.39 21.26
N VAL A 505 -29.53 -7.62 20.24
CA VAL A 505 -30.61 -6.63 20.37
C VAL A 505 -31.94 -7.27 20.77
N TYR A 506 -32.26 -8.43 20.18
CA TYR A 506 -33.47 -9.17 20.51
C TYR A 506 -33.47 -9.56 21.99
N THR A 507 -32.39 -10.18 22.47
CA THR A 507 -32.32 -10.66 23.86
C THR A 507 -32.35 -9.50 24.85
N VAL A 508 -31.64 -8.41 24.56
CA VAL A 508 -31.57 -7.23 25.42
C VAL A 508 -32.93 -6.53 25.51
N VAL A 509 -33.53 -6.17 24.38
CA VAL A 509 -34.82 -5.46 24.35
C VAL A 509 -35.95 -6.35 24.85
N HIS A 510 -35.99 -7.63 24.46
CA HIS A 510 -37.07 -8.53 24.88
C HIS A 510 -37.01 -8.85 26.38
N THR A 511 -35.82 -8.92 26.98
CA THR A 511 -35.68 -9.32 28.39
C THR A 511 -35.68 -8.11 29.31
N TYR A 512 -34.80 -7.13 29.10
CA TYR A 512 -34.59 -6.04 30.05
C TYR A 512 -35.66 -4.95 29.97
N LEU A 513 -36.33 -4.78 28.83
CA LEU A 513 -37.47 -3.85 28.70
C LEU A 513 -38.83 -4.54 28.92
N ARG A 514 -38.85 -5.76 29.49
CA ARG A 514 -40.10 -6.52 29.72
C ARG A 514 -41.04 -5.86 30.71
N THR A 515 -40.51 -5.28 31.77
CA THR A 515 -41.30 -4.61 32.80
C THR A 515 -41.77 -3.24 32.34
N THR A 516 -40.96 -2.53 31.55
CA THR A 516 -41.22 -1.15 31.11
C THR A 516 -42.07 -1.06 29.85
N MET A 517 -42.01 -2.04 28.94
CA MET A 517 -42.66 -1.96 27.62
C MET A 517 -43.53 -3.18 27.29
N PRO A 518 -44.75 -2.97 26.77
CA PRO A 518 -45.62 -4.07 26.35
C PRO A 518 -45.04 -4.83 25.14
N LYS A 519 -45.38 -6.12 25.02
CA LYS A 519 -44.86 -7.04 23.99
C LYS A 519 -44.93 -6.46 22.57
N LYS A 520 -46.05 -5.81 22.21
CA LYS A 520 -46.25 -5.19 20.89
C LYS A 520 -45.23 -4.08 20.62
N ARG A 521 -45.00 -3.18 21.59
CA ARG A 521 -44.01 -2.09 21.47
C ARG A 521 -42.58 -2.61 21.36
N ARG A 522 -42.19 -3.58 22.20
CA ARG A 522 -40.85 -4.20 22.13
C ARG A 522 -40.59 -4.86 20.78
N SER A 523 -41.56 -5.61 20.26
CA SER A 523 -41.44 -6.26 18.95
C SER A 523 -41.32 -5.25 17.81
N SER A 524 -42.07 -4.14 17.87
CA SER A 524 -41.91 -3.03 16.92
C SER A 524 -40.56 -2.34 17.04
N LEU A 525 -40.06 -2.11 18.26
CA LEU A 525 -38.73 -1.52 18.49
C LEU A 525 -37.61 -2.40 17.92
N ILE A 526 -37.65 -3.71 18.18
CA ILE A 526 -36.66 -4.66 17.63
C ILE A 526 -36.68 -4.59 16.10
N ARG A 527 -37.85 -4.67 15.46
CA ARG A 527 -37.94 -4.55 13.99
C ARG A 527 -37.40 -3.23 13.48
N ALA A 528 -37.72 -2.12 14.14
CA ALA A 528 -37.24 -0.80 13.75
C ALA A 528 -35.70 -0.70 13.83
N LEU A 529 -35.10 -1.19 14.91
CA LEU A 529 -33.64 -1.20 15.08
C LEU A 529 -32.96 -2.08 14.02
N LEU A 530 -33.51 -3.28 13.74
CA LEU A 530 -32.96 -4.18 12.73
C LEU A 530 -33.08 -3.61 11.31
N CYS A 531 -34.24 -3.04 10.96
CA CYS A 531 -34.42 -2.37 9.68
C CYS A 531 -33.45 -1.19 9.53
N TYR A 532 -33.31 -0.37 10.58
CA TYR A 532 -32.40 0.78 10.57
C TYR A 532 -30.94 0.34 10.37
N GLY A 533 -30.45 -0.62 11.18
CA GLY A 533 -29.09 -1.15 11.04
C GLY A 533 -28.83 -1.75 9.66
N THR A 534 -29.80 -2.49 9.11
CA THR A 534 -29.70 -3.08 7.76
C THR A 534 -29.64 -2.00 6.67
N LEU A 535 -30.50 -0.97 6.75
CA LEU A 535 -30.51 0.13 5.79
C LEU A 535 -29.20 0.92 5.79
N ILE A 536 -28.62 1.17 6.98
CA ILE A 536 -27.34 1.86 7.11
C ILE A 536 -26.21 1.03 6.50
N LEU A 537 -26.17 -0.27 6.78
CA LEU A 537 -25.15 -1.15 6.22
C LEU A 537 -25.22 -1.17 4.69
N VAL A 538 -26.40 -1.40 4.13
CA VAL A 538 -26.63 -1.42 2.68
C VAL A 538 -26.29 -0.06 2.06
N GLY A 539 -26.68 1.04 2.70
CA GLY A 539 -26.36 2.39 2.24
C GLY A 539 -24.86 2.65 2.17
N ASN A 540 -24.12 2.33 3.25
CA ASN A 540 -22.67 2.49 3.28
C ASN A 540 -21.97 1.61 2.24
N ILE A 541 -22.37 0.35 2.09
CA ILE A 541 -21.83 -0.56 1.06
C ILE A 541 -22.10 0.01 -0.33
N GLY A 542 -23.31 0.51 -0.60
CA GLY A 542 -23.68 1.12 -1.87
C GLY A 542 -22.83 2.35 -2.21
N VAL A 543 -22.62 3.25 -1.25
CA VAL A 543 -21.74 4.42 -1.42
C VAL A 543 -20.29 3.97 -1.68
N GLY A 544 -19.81 2.97 -0.95
CA GLY A 544 -18.47 2.40 -1.13
C GLY A 544 -18.26 1.87 -2.56
N PHE A 545 -19.20 1.09 -3.09
CA PHE A 545 -19.14 0.62 -4.47
C PHE A 545 -19.25 1.75 -5.50
N TRP A 546 -20.08 2.77 -5.25
CA TRP A 546 -20.17 3.93 -6.13
C TRP A 546 -18.84 4.70 -6.22
N ARG A 547 -18.13 4.85 -5.09
CA ARG A 547 -16.79 5.47 -5.06
C ARG A 547 -15.78 4.65 -5.85
N LEU A 548 -15.78 3.33 -5.65
CA LEU A 548 -14.89 2.43 -6.38
C LEU A 548 -15.16 2.48 -7.89
N TYR A 549 -16.44 2.51 -8.30
CA TYR A 549 -16.80 2.65 -9.70
C TYR A 549 -16.29 3.97 -10.29
N ARG A 550 -16.46 5.08 -9.56
CA ARG A 550 -16.00 6.40 -10.01
C ARG A 550 -14.47 6.48 -10.10
N SER A 551 -13.74 5.85 -9.20
CA SER A 551 -12.27 5.81 -9.27
C SER A 551 -11.79 5.00 -10.48
N MET A 552 -12.41 3.86 -10.77
CA MET A 552 -12.11 3.06 -11.97
C MET A 552 -12.47 3.78 -13.28
N ALA A 553 -13.53 4.59 -13.29
CA ALA A 553 -13.94 5.37 -14.45
C ALA A 553 -13.07 6.61 -14.70
N ALA A 554 -12.33 7.08 -13.69
CA ALA A 554 -11.48 8.27 -13.75
C ALA A 554 -10.03 7.96 -14.20
N THR A 555 -9.62 6.69 -14.20
CA THR A 555 -8.33 6.25 -14.74
C THR A 555 -8.47 5.98 -16.25
N PRO A 556 -7.86 6.80 -17.13
CA PRO A 556 -7.94 6.62 -18.59
C PRO A 556 -7.21 5.38 -19.10
#